data_AF-S0FS10-F1
#
_entry.id   AF-S0FS10-F1
#
_cell.length_a   1.000
_cell.length_b   1.000
_cell.length_c   1.000
_cell.angle_alpha   90.00
_cell.angle_beta   90.00
_cell.angle_gamma   90.00
#
_symmetry.space_group_name_H-M   'P 1'
#
loop_
_entity.id
_entity.type
_entity.pdbx_description
1 polymer ?
#
loop_
_entity_poly.entity_id
_entity_poly.type
_entity_poly.pdbx_seq_one_letter_code
_entity_poly.pdbx_strand_id
1 'polypeptide(L)'
;MTKTITIHDELSIKWINQKAKQLNVNLEDLIVKLIHDQMKSDKNSIELTQYHDLDSLAGTWSKKEADEFLQTIDKFNQVDEGLWQ
;
A
#
# COMPACT_ATOMS: atom_id res chain seq x y z
N MET A 1 -14.04 -26.61 20.77
CA MET A 1 -12.93 -26.02 21.55
C MET A 1 -13.16 -24.54 21.61
N THR A 2 -13.27 -23.96 22.81
CA THR A 2 -13.42 -22.51 22.98
C THR A 2 -12.04 -21.86 22.95
N LYS A 3 -11.89 -20.77 22.20
CA LYS A 3 -10.66 -19.96 22.16
C LYS A 3 -11.00 -18.52 22.53
N THR A 4 -10.14 -17.89 23.32
CA THR A 4 -10.26 -16.49 23.73
C THR A 4 -9.40 -15.61 22.83
N ILE A 5 -9.94 -14.48 22.40
CA ILE A 5 -9.22 -13.46 21.63
C ILE A 5 -9.23 -12.16 22.44
N THR A 6 -8.06 -11.56 22.64
CA THR A 6 -7.89 -10.30 23.36
C THR A 6 -7.44 -9.21 22.39
N ILE A 7 -8.20 -8.13 22.33
CA ILE A 7 -7.91 -6.95 21.49
C ILE A 7 -7.30 -5.89 22.40
N HIS A 8 -6.12 -5.37 22.03
CA HIS A 8 -5.37 -4.40 22.85
C HIS A 8 -5.52 -2.95 22.37
N ASP A 9 -6.33 -2.71 21.33
CA ASP A 9 -6.60 -1.38 20.79
C ASP A 9 -8.00 -0.88 21.18
N GLU A 10 -8.04 0.25 21.90
CA GLU A 10 -9.29 0.82 22.43
C GLU A 10 -10.20 1.34 21.31
N LEU A 11 -9.62 1.89 20.23
CA LEU A 11 -10.39 2.40 19.10
C LEU A 11 -11.10 1.26 18.35
N SER A 12 -10.39 0.16 18.12
CA SER A 12 -10.98 -1.07 17.56
C SER A 12 -12.10 -1.60 18.44
N ILE A 13 -11.91 -1.65 19.76
CA ILE A 13 -12.97 -2.11 20.68
C ILE A 13 -14.23 -1.23 20.56
N LYS A 14 -14.07 0.10 20.54
CA LYS A 14 -15.21 1.03 20.38
C LYS A 14 -15.90 0.83 19.04
N TRP A 15 -15.12 0.73 17.96
CA TRP A 15 -15.65 0.55 16.62
C TRP A 15 -16.42 -0.77 16.45
N ILE A 16 -15.86 -1.89 16.91
CA ILE A 16 -16.51 -3.21 16.80
C ILE A 16 -17.84 -3.20 17.56
N ASN A 17 -17.85 -2.65 18.78
CA ASN A 17 -19.08 -2.55 19.59
C ASN A 17 -20.15 -1.68 18.92
N GLN A 18 -19.77 -0.54 18.35
CA GLN A 18 -20.70 0.33 17.63
C GLN A 18 -21.27 -0.38 16.40
N LYS A 19 -20.42 -1.08 15.64
CA LYS A 19 -20.83 -1.79 14.43
C LYS A 19 -21.75 -2.98 14.73
N ALA A 20 -21.52 -3.70 15.82
CA ALA A 20 -22.42 -4.75 16.29
C ALA A 20 -23.83 -4.20 16.61
N LYS A 21 -23.89 -3.05 17.28
CA LYS A 21 -25.16 -2.35 17.56
C LYS A 21 -25.88 -1.91 16.29
N GLN A 22 -25.16 -1.30 15.34
CA GLN A 22 -25.74 -0.85 14.07
C GLN A 22 -26.32 -2.00 13.24
N LEU A 23 -25.65 -3.14 13.24
CA LEU A 23 -26.06 -4.32 12.49
C LEU A 23 -27.04 -5.21 13.26
N ASN A 24 -27.33 -4.89 14.53
CA ASN A 24 -28.15 -5.68 15.45
C ASN A 24 -27.73 -7.16 15.51
N VAL A 25 -26.42 -7.39 15.59
CA VAL A 25 -25.80 -8.72 15.66
C VAL A 25 -25.02 -8.87 16.96
N ASN A 26 -24.81 -10.11 17.38
CA ASN A 26 -23.92 -10.41 18.49
C ASN A 26 -22.46 -10.05 18.13
N LEU A 27 -21.71 -9.58 19.12
CA LEU A 27 -20.30 -9.23 19.01
C LEU A 27 -19.47 -10.41 18.53
N GLU A 28 -19.70 -11.61 19.07
CA GLU A 28 -18.95 -12.81 18.68
C GLU A 28 -19.17 -13.18 17.21
N ASP A 29 -20.42 -13.12 16.74
CA ASP A 29 -20.77 -13.41 15.35
C ASP A 29 -20.12 -12.41 14.39
N LEU A 30 -20.08 -11.13 14.79
CA LEU A 30 -19.40 -10.09 14.03
C LEU A 30 -17.89 -10.35 13.96
N ILE A 31 -17.26 -10.73 15.08
CA ILE A 31 -15.82 -11.02 15.13
C ILE A 31 -15.48 -12.22 14.24
N VAL A 32 -16.24 -13.31 14.32
CA VAL A 32 -16.03 -14.49 13.47
C VAL A 32 -16.21 -14.12 12.00
N LYS A 33 -17.22 -13.32 11.67
CA LYS A 33 -17.44 -12.85 10.31
C LYS A 33 -16.27 -12.01 9.80
N LEU A 34 -15.77 -11.06 10.59
CA LEU A 34 -14.63 -10.22 10.22
C LEU A 34 -13.36 -11.05 9.96
N ILE A 35 -13.10 -12.05 10.81
CA ILE A 35 -11.97 -12.98 10.61
C ILE A 35 -12.14 -13.77 9.31
N HIS A 36 -13.32 -14.33 9.07
CA HIS A 36 -13.59 -15.08 7.84
C HIS A 36 -13.53 -14.23 6.57
N ASP A 37 -14.04 -13.00 6.62
CA ASP A 37 -14.02 -12.07 5.49
C ASP A 37 -12.57 -11.70 5.14
N GLN A 38 -11.72 -11.46 6.14
CA GLN A 38 -10.29 -11.20 5.91
C GLN A 38 -9.55 -12.42 5.36
N MET A 39 -9.80 -13.62 5.90
CA MET A 39 -9.19 -14.86 5.40
C MET A 39 -9.62 -15.21 3.97
N LYS A 40 -10.83 -14.80 3.56
CA LYS A 40 -11.27 -14.91 2.16
C LYS A 40 -10.60 -13.85 1.28
N SER A 41 -10.38 -12.65 1.81
CA SER A 41 -9.60 -11.61 1.13
C SER A 41 -8.17 -12.06 0.88
N ASP A 42 -7.50 -12.75 1.82
CA ASP A 42 -6.15 -13.27 1.61
C ASP A 42 -6.07 -14.42 0.59
N LYS A 43 -7.18 -15.11 0.32
CA LYS A 43 -7.26 -16.10 -0.78
C LYS A 43 -7.35 -15.45 -2.15
N ASN A 44 -7.85 -14.21 -2.20
CA ASN A 44 -7.59 -13.31 -3.31
C ASN A 44 -6.34 -12.52 -2.91
N SER A 45 -5.19 -13.20 -2.84
CA SER A 45 -3.90 -12.50 -2.96
C SER A 45 -4.14 -11.45 -4.03
N ILE A 46 -4.04 -10.18 -3.66
CA ILE A 46 -4.16 -9.08 -4.61
C ILE A 46 -3.12 -9.44 -5.65
N GLU A 47 -3.54 -10.05 -6.75
CA GLU A 47 -2.79 -10.03 -7.98
C GLU A 47 -2.71 -8.53 -8.19
N LEU A 48 -1.58 -7.93 -7.81
CA LEU A 48 -1.28 -6.56 -8.13
C LEU A 48 -1.40 -6.55 -9.64
N THR A 49 -2.53 -6.04 -10.13
CA THR A 49 -2.82 -5.99 -11.54
C THR A 49 -1.62 -5.30 -12.17
N GLN A 50 -0.87 -6.05 -12.96
CA GLN A 50 0.29 -5.49 -13.63
C GLN A 50 -0.23 -4.58 -14.73
N TYR A 51 -0.12 -3.27 -14.50
CA TYR A 51 -0.50 -2.26 -15.47
C TYR A 51 0.69 -2.00 -16.41
N HIS A 52 0.42 -2.03 -17.72
CA HIS A 52 1.40 -1.84 -18.81
C HIS A 52 1.09 -0.59 -19.65
N ASP A 53 0.10 0.21 -19.24
CA ASP A 53 -0.36 1.42 -19.94
C ASP A 53 0.73 2.50 -20.01
N LEU A 54 1.60 2.55 -19.00
CA LEU A 54 2.74 3.47 -18.97
C LEU A 54 4.01 2.91 -19.63
N ASP A 55 4.05 1.64 -20.03
CA ASP A 55 5.24 1.03 -20.63
C ASP A 55 5.61 1.72 -21.95
N SER A 56 4.60 2.19 -22.69
CA SER A 56 4.80 2.96 -23.93
C SER A 56 5.47 4.32 -23.71
N LEU A 57 5.41 4.86 -22.49
CA LEU A 57 6.06 6.10 -22.10
C LEU A 57 7.48 5.87 -21.56
N ALA A 58 7.81 4.63 -21.17
CA ALA A 58 9.14 4.24 -20.74
C ALA A 58 10.01 3.88 -21.96
N GLY A 59 11.18 4.51 -22.09
CA GLY A 59 12.15 4.15 -23.15
C GLY A 59 11.93 4.83 -24.51
N THR A 60 11.30 6.01 -24.54
CA THR A 60 11.13 6.80 -25.78
C THR A 60 12.42 7.41 -26.31
N TRP A 61 13.50 7.39 -25.53
CA TRP A 61 14.77 8.01 -25.92
C TRP A 61 15.63 7.01 -26.69
N SER A 62 16.05 7.42 -27.87
CA SER A 62 17.19 6.80 -28.52
C SER A 62 18.44 6.98 -27.67
N LYS A 63 19.42 6.10 -27.86
CA LYS A 63 20.73 6.21 -27.19
C LYS A 63 21.35 7.59 -27.38
N LYS A 64 21.20 8.17 -28.58
CA LYS A 64 21.71 9.50 -28.90
C LYS A 64 21.05 10.59 -28.06
N GLU A 65 19.72 10.57 -27.94
CA GLU A 65 18.97 11.55 -27.14
C GLU A 65 19.33 11.43 -25.64
N ALA A 66 19.53 10.20 -25.16
CA ALA A 66 20.01 9.97 -23.80
C ALA A 66 21.42 10.54 -23.57
N ASP A 67 22.35 10.30 -24.50
CA ASP A 67 23.72 10.80 -24.41
C ASP A 67 23.75 12.35 -24.47
N GLU A 68 22.96 12.98 -25.34
CA GLU A 68 22.83 14.44 -25.44
C GLU A 68 22.26 15.08 -24.18
N PHE A 69 21.24 14.44 -23.58
CA PHE A 69 20.68 14.89 -22.32
C PHE A 69 21.69 14.78 -21.17
N LEU A 70 22.37 13.64 -21.05
CA LEU A 70 23.38 13.41 -20.01
C LEU A 70 24.54 14.43 -20.11
N GLN A 71 24.99 14.75 -21.32
CA GLN A 71 25.98 15.81 -21.54
C GLN A 71 25.46 17.18 -21.11
N THR A 72 24.19 17.47 -21.37
CA THR A 72 23.57 18.75 -21.02
C THR A 72 23.48 18.93 -19.49
N ILE A 73 23.18 17.86 -18.76
CA ILE A 73 23.00 17.93 -17.30
C ILE A 73 24.30 17.73 -16.51
N ASP A 74 25.42 17.38 -17.16
CA ASP A 74 26.71 17.09 -16.51
C ASP A 74 27.19 18.22 -15.59
N LYS A 75 26.93 19.47 -15.99
CA LYS A 75 27.27 20.66 -15.20
C LYS A 75 26.57 20.70 -13.83
N PHE A 76 25.39 20.07 -13.69
CA PHE A 76 24.66 19.99 -12.42
C PHE A 76 25.14 18.85 -11.52
N ASN A 77 25.92 17.90 -12.03
CA ASN A 77 26.50 16.82 -11.24
C ASN A 77 27.76 17.25 -10.47
N GLN A 78 28.28 18.43 -10.76
CA GLN A 78 29.43 18.98 -10.03
C GLN A 78 28.94 19.47 -8.66
N VAL A 79 29.45 18.85 -7.60
CA VAL A 79 29.23 19.29 -6.23
C VAL A 79 29.98 20.62 -6.04
N ASP A 80 29.25 21.69 -5.80
CA ASP A 80 29.84 22.98 -5.44
C ASP A 80 30.26 22.94 -3.97
N GLU A 81 31.57 22.80 -3.73
CA GLU A 81 32.15 22.76 -2.39
C GLU A 81 31.92 24.05 -1.60
N GLY A 82 31.67 25.19 -2.27
CA GLY A 82 31.36 26.47 -1.63
C GLY A 82 29.95 26.55 -1.05
N LEU A 83 29.04 25.69 -1.51
CA LEU A 83 27.65 25.60 -1.02
C LEU A 83 27.51 24.73 0.24
N TRP A 84 28.55 23.98 0.62
CA TRP A 84 28.54 23.05 1.78
C TRP A 84 29.37 23.54 2.98
N GLN A 85 29.69 24.84 3.03
CA GLN A 85 30.37 25.49 4.17
C GLN A 85 29.41 25.83 5.32
#